data_AF-A0A8M1RME2-F1
#
_entry.id   AF-A0A8M1RME2-F1
#
_cell.length_a   1.000
_cell.length_b   1.000
_cell.length_c   1.000
_cell.angle_alpha   90.00
_cell.angle_beta   90.00
_cell.angle_gamma   90.00
#
_symmetry.space_group_name_H-M   'P 1'
#
loop_
_entity.id
_entity.type
_entity.pdbx_description
1 polymer ?
#
loop_
_entity_poly.entity_id
_entity_poly.type
_entity_poly.pdbx_seq_one_letter_code
_entity_poly.pdbx_strand_id
1 'polypeptide(L)'
;MWLLRVCSLLFLVVSCNAECYIYKPRVDLLSVESILDNMKGCIDPEGQTHDFNSEWEHDCYNCVCAHSGIRCCNKIPSAIDHPDECEMLVDKTTCSVNLVLVSDHSKPCVLA
;
A
#
# COMPACT_ATOMS: atom_id res chain seq x y z
N MET A 1 -20.76 0.69 -31.55
CA MET A 1 -19.55 1.48 -31.24
C MET A 1 -19.57 2.10 -29.83
N TRP A 2 -20.73 2.44 -29.25
CA TRP A 2 -20.81 3.00 -27.89
C TRP A 2 -20.59 1.95 -26.78
N LEU A 3 -21.09 0.72 -26.97
CA LEU A 3 -20.94 -0.37 -25.98
C LEU A 3 -19.48 -0.76 -25.72
N LEU A 4 -18.63 -0.73 -26.75
CA LEU A 4 -17.19 -1.02 -26.61
C LEU A 4 -16.47 0.04 -25.77
N ARG A 5 -16.86 1.32 -25.88
CA ARG A 5 -16.26 2.42 -25.10
C ARG A 5 -16.64 2.35 -23.62
N VAL A 6 -17.88 1.95 -23.30
CA VAL A 6 -18.33 1.76 -21.91
C VAL A 6 -17.60 0.58 -21.26
N CYS A 7 -17.43 -0.52 -22.00
CA CYS A 7 -16.69 -1.69 -21.52
C CYS A 7 -15.23 -1.35 -21.19
N SER A 8 -14.53 -0.59 -22.05
CA SER A 8 -13.14 -0.16 -21.77
C SER A 8 -13.00 0.72 -20.54
N LEU A 9 -13.98 1.58 -20.23
CA LEU A 9 -13.94 2.41 -19.02
C LEU A 9 -14.13 1.57 -17.74
N LEU A 10 -14.97 0.53 -17.78
CA LEU A 10 -15.17 -0.37 -16.64
C LEU A 10 -13.90 -1.18 -16.33
N PHE A 11 -13.18 -1.67 -17.33
CA PHE A 11 -11.92 -2.41 -17.12
C PHE A 11 -10.80 -1.55 -16.53
N LEU A 12 -10.74 -0.26 -16.88
CA LEU A 12 -9.72 0.66 -16.35
C LEU A 12 -9.90 0.93 -14.85
N VAL A 13 -11.13 0.91 -14.33
CA VAL A 13 -11.39 1.11 -12.90
C VAL A 13 -11.00 -0.13 -12.08
N VAL A 14 -11.14 -1.34 -12.66
CA VAL A 14 -10.99 -2.61 -11.93
C VAL A 14 -9.53 -3.02 -11.65
N SER A 15 -8.54 -2.49 -12.38
CA SER A 15 -7.17 -3.03 -12.34
C SER A 15 -6.21 -2.35 -11.36
N CYS A 16 -6.65 -1.39 -10.55
CA CYS A 16 -5.77 -0.70 -9.58
C CYS A 16 -6.02 -1.14 -8.12
N ASN A 17 -6.18 -2.44 -7.87
CA ASN A 17 -6.45 -2.98 -6.53
C ASN A 17 -5.17 -3.35 -5.74
N ALA A 18 -4.19 -2.47 -5.75
CA ALA A 18 -3.26 -2.37 -4.64
C ALA A 18 -3.36 -0.92 -4.18
N GLU A 19 -3.86 -0.68 -2.96
CA GLU A 19 -3.86 0.64 -2.35
C GLU A 19 -2.41 1.11 -2.20
N CYS A 20 -1.91 1.76 -3.24
CA CYS A 20 -0.58 2.31 -3.29
C CYS A 20 -0.66 3.83 -3.31
N TYR A 21 0.24 4.47 -2.58
CA TYR A 21 0.43 5.91 -2.63
C TYR A 21 1.89 6.25 -2.90
N ILE A 22 2.12 7.48 -3.37
CA ILE A 22 3.45 7.99 -3.71
C ILE A 22 3.71 9.25 -2.89
N TYR A 23 4.75 9.25 -2.05
CA TYR A 23 5.28 10.48 -1.47
C TYR A 23 6.29 11.09 -2.44
N LYS A 24 5.96 12.30 -2.90
CA LYS A 24 6.87 13.08 -3.73
C LYS A 24 7.98 13.70 -2.88
N PRO A 25 9.21 13.78 -3.39
CA PRO A 25 10.31 14.44 -2.69
C PRO A 25 9.97 15.90 -2.35
N ARG A 26 10.26 16.34 -1.13
CA ARG A 26 10.20 17.76 -0.73
C ARG A 26 11.58 18.36 -0.95
N VAL A 27 11.72 19.15 -2.01
CA VAL A 27 12.98 19.84 -2.35
C VAL A 27 12.78 21.33 -2.22
N ASP A 28 13.59 21.99 -1.39
CA ASP A 28 13.73 23.45 -1.43
C ASP A 28 14.82 23.82 -2.44
N LEU A 29 14.41 24.39 -3.57
CA LEU A 29 15.32 24.76 -4.66
C LEU A 29 16.26 25.93 -4.32
N LEU A 30 16.00 26.63 -3.21
CA LEU A 30 16.88 27.69 -2.70
C LEU A 30 17.93 27.14 -1.72
N SER A 31 17.80 25.88 -1.31
CA SER A 31 18.64 25.20 -0.35
C SER A 31 19.49 24.14 -1.05
N VAL A 32 20.79 24.42 -1.19
CA VAL A 32 21.75 23.44 -1.71
C VAL A 32 21.76 22.19 -0.84
N GLU A 33 21.60 22.33 0.48
CA GLU A 33 21.50 21.21 1.41
C GLU A 33 20.28 20.33 1.11
N SER A 34 19.10 20.92 0.89
CA SER A 34 17.89 20.18 0.54
C SER A 34 18.04 19.43 -0.79
N ILE A 35 18.68 20.05 -1.78
CA ILE A 35 18.99 19.40 -3.05
C ILE A 35 19.93 18.22 -2.82
N LEU A 36 21.02 18.41 -2.06
CA LEU A 36 22.00 17.36 -1.77
C LEU A 36 21.39 16.19 -0.99
N ASP A 37 20.48 16.44 -0.05
CA ASP A 37 19.84 15.36 0.71
C ASP A 37 18.88 14.55 -0.17
N ASN A 38 18.09 15.21 -1.02
CA ASN A 38 17.24 14.52 -1.99
C ASN A 38 18.05 13.80 -3.10
N MET A 39 19.34 14.11 -3.26
CA MET A 39 20.27 13.36 -4.13
C MET A 39 20.85 12.12 -3.46
N LYS A 40 20.80 11.98 -2.13
CA LYS A 40 21.31 10.79 -1.43
C LYS A 40 20.26 9.68 -1.37
N GLY A 41 18.99 10.05 -1.32
CA GLY A 41 17.89 9.09 -1.21
C GLY A 41 16.54 9.76 -0.98
N CYS A 42 15.59 9.00 -0.44
CA CYS A 42 14.27 9.49 -0.07
C CYS A 42 14.21 9.83 1.41
N ILE A 43 13.51 10.90 1.77
CA ILE A 43 13.18 11.23 3.16
C ILE A 43 11.70 10.90 3.38
N ASP A 44 11.42 10.00 4.32
CA ASP A 44 10.05 9.61 4.65
C ASP A 44 9.33 10.68 5.52
N PRO A 45 8.01 10.56 5.75
CA PRO A 45 7.26 11.50 6.59
C PRO A 45 7.78 11.61 8.03
N GLU A 46 8.43 10.56 8.53
CA GLU A 46 9.06 10.47 9.85
C GLU A 46 10.45 11.13 9.89
N GLY A 47 10.98 11.54 8.74
CA GLY A 47 12.26 12.23 8.60
C GLY A 47 13.47 11.29 8.45
N GLN A 48 13.25 9.99 8.28
CA GLN A 48 14.31 9.01 8.05
C GLN A 48 14.72 8.99 6.57
N THR A 49 16.02 8.96 6.33
CA THR A 49 16.59 8.84 4.99
C THR A 49 16.73 7.37 4.60
N HIS A 50 16.24 7.05 3.41
CA HIS A 50 16.29 5.73 2.79
C HIS A 50 17.09 5.82 1.49
N ASP A 51 18.06 4.92 1.31
CA ASP A 51 18.87 4.85 0.09
C ASP A 51 18.00 4.54 -1.15
N PHE A 52 18.42 4.98 -2.33
CA PHE A 52 17.72 4.60 -3.56
C PHE A 52 17.71 3.08 -3.77
N ASN A 53 16.56 2.59 -4.23
CA ASN A 53 16.24 1.17 -4.41
C ASN A 53 16.20 0.36 -3.09
N SER A 54 16.22 1.02 -1.93
CA SER A 54 15.89 0.34 -0.68
C SER A 54 14.39 0.04 -0.62
N GLU A 55 14.07 -1.03 0.09
CA GLU A 55 12.70 -1.41 0.43
C GLU A 55 12.60 -1.55 1.95
N TRP A 56 11.48 -1.10 2.51
CA TRP A 56 11.19 -1.26 3.93
C TRP A 56 9.70 -1.45 4.17
N GLU A 57 9.39 -2.03 5.33
CA GLU A 57 8.01 -2.25 5.76
C GLU A 57 7.63 -1.25 6.84
N HIS A 58 6.45 -0.64 6.70
CA HIS A 58 5.90 0.30 7.66
C HIS A 58 4.38 0.20 7.70
N ASP A 59 3.79 -0.08 8.87
CA ASP A 59 2.34 -0.26 9.08
C ASP A 59 1.66 -1.16 8.02
N CYS A 60 2.28 -2.30 7.71
CA CYS A 60 1.84 -3.24 6.67
C CYS A 60 1.86 -2.70 5.23
N TYR A 61 2.56 -1.59 4.97
CA TYR A 61 2.93 -1.17 3.63
C TYR A 61 4.34 -1.64 3.31
N ASN A 62 4.53 -2.19 2.11
CA ASN A 62 5.86 -2.29 1.52
C ASN A 62 6.15 -0.98 0.79
N CYS A 63 7.17 -0.27 1.25
CA CYS A 63 7.64 1.00 0.70
C CYS A 63 8.96 0.81 -0.05
N VAL A 64 9.08 1.46 -1.21
CA VAL A 64 10.27 1.46 -2.05
C VAL A 64 10.70 2.89 -2.31
N CYS A 65 11.98 3.19 -2.09
CA CYS A 65 12.57 4.47 -2.46
C CYS A 65 13.05 4.45 -3.92
N ALA A 66 12.46 5.28 -4.78
CA ALA A 66 12.89 5.48 -6.15
C ALA A 66 13.24 6.96 -6.39
N HIS A 67 13.88 7.26 -7.52
CA HIS A 67 14.16 8.65 -7.92
C HIS A 67 12.89 9.51 -8.06
N SER A 68 11.73 8.89 -8.31
CA SER A 68 10.43 9.57 -8.36
C SER A 68 9.83 9.86 -6.98
N GLY A 69 10.46 9.41 -5.90
CA GLY A 69 9.96 9.46 -4.53
C GLY A 69 9.71 8.08 -3.94
N ILE A 70 8.96 8.05 -2.83
CA ILE A 70 8.65 6.82 -2.09
C ILE A 70 7.32 6.28 -2.60
N ARG A 71 7.30 5.02 -3.04
CA ARG A 71 6.06 4.31 -3.36
C ARG A 71 5.78 3.28 -2.27
N CYS A 72 4.66 3.41 -1.58
CA CYS A 72 4.21 2.45 -0.59
C CYS A 72 2.94 1.75 -1.07
N CYS A 73 2.85 0.45 -0.88
CA CYS A 73 1.70 -0.37 -1.25
C CYS A 73 1.25 -1.24 -0.09
N ASN A 74 -0.06 -1.26 0.16
CA ASN A 74 -0.63 -2.08 1.22
C ASN A 74 -0.36 -3.57 0.94
N LYS A 75 0.14 -4.30 1.94
CA LYS A 75 0.32 -5.75 1.89
C LYS A 75 -0.96 -6.51 2.24
N ILE A 76 -1.89 -5.86 2.91
CA ILE A 76 -3.19 -6.45 3.26
C ILE A 76 -4.06 -6.48 2.00
N PRO A 77 -4.64 -7.64 1.63
CA PRO A 77 -5.63 -7.71 0.56
C PRO A 77 -6.81 -6.78 0.86
N SER A 78 -7.19 -5.92 -0.08
CA SER A 78 -8.34 -5.01 0.08
C SER A 78 -9.68 -5.73 0.17
N ALA A 79 -9.79 -6.92 -0.45
CA ALA A 79 -10.96 -7.77 -0.38
C ALA A 79 -10.54 -9.23 -0.58
N ILE A 80 -11.05 -10.10 0.29
CA ILE A 80 -11.01 -11.55 0.13
C ILE A 80 -12.46 -12.00 0.12
N ASP A 81 -12.83 -12.83 -0.85
CA ASP A 81 -14.16 -13.43 -0.86
C ASP A 81 -14.29 -14.38 0.34
N HIS A 82 -15.27 -14.12 1.19
CA HIS A 82 -15.56 -14.92 2.38
C HIS A 82 -17.07 -14.95 2.66
N PRO A 83 -17.58 -15.99 3.33
CA PRO A 83 -18.97 -16.05 3.78
C PRO A 83 -19.36 -14.85 4.64
N ASP A 84 -20.67 -14.54 4.67
CA ASP A 84 -21.23 -13.41 5.44
C ASP A 84 -21.01 -13.57 6.95
N GLU A 85 -20.88 -14.81 7.44
CA GLU A 85 -20.56 -15.13 8.83
C GLU A 85 -19.08 -14.95 9.21
N CYS A 86 -18.21 -14.70 8.21
CA CYS A 86 -16.80 -14.45 8.42
C CYS A 86 -16.46 -12.96 8.24
N GLU A 87 -15.40 -12.51 8.89
CA GLU A 87 -14.75 -11.24 8.58
C GLU A 87 -13.22 -11.35 8.67
N MET A 88 -12.53 -10.42 8.00
CA MET A 88 -11.07 -10.33 7.99
C MET A 88 -10.55 -9.60 9.23
N LEU A 89 -9.81 -10.31 10.07
CA LEU A 89 -9.04 -9.73 11.16
C LEU A 89 -7.57 -9.63 10.76
N VAL A 90 -7.05 -8.40 10.72
CA VAL A 90 -5.64 -8.12 10.39
C VAL A 90 -4.79 -8.13 11.65
N ASP A 91 -3.75 -8.97 11.68
CA ASP A 91 -2.67 -8.85 12.66
C ASP A 91 -1.61 -7.88 12.13
N LYS A 92 -1.59 -6.66 12.67
CA LYS A 92 -0.64 -5.61 12.30
C LYS A 92 0.82 -5.93 12.63
N THR A 93 1.08 -6.89 13.53
CA THR A 93 2.45 -7.27 13.92
C THR A 93 3.10 -8.12 12.85
N THR A 94 2.33 -9.05 12.29
CA THR A 94 2.80 -9.98 11.26
C THR A 94 2.34 -9.58 9.86
N CYS A 95 1.46 -8.57 9.77
CA CYS A 95 0.74 -8.16 8.57
C CYS A 95 0.03 -9.33 7.88
N SER A 96 -0.52 -10.24 8.70
CA SER A 96 -1.30 -11.39 8.27
C SER A 96 -2.79 -11.14 8.41
N VAL A 97 -3.58 -11.84 7.58
CA VAL A 97 -5.04 -11.80 7.62
C VAL A 97 -5.56 -13.13 8.11
N ASN A 98 -6.42 -13.09 9.11
CA ASN A 98 -7.15 -14.25 9.62
C ASN A 98 -8.64 -14.06 9.34
N LEU A 99 -9.31 -15.10 8.84
CA LEU A 99 -10.77 -15.11 8.80
C LEU A 99 -11.29 -15.59 10.15
N VAL A 100 -12.15 -14.79 10.76
CA VAL A 100 -12.77 -15.07 12.06
C VAL A 100 -14.29 -15.00 11.96
N LEU A 101 -15.01 -15.65 12.86
CA LEU A 101 -16.47 -15.57 12.88
C LEU A 101 -16.90 -14.18 13.35
N VAL A 102 -17.83 -13.52 12.64
CA VAL A 102 -18.44 -12.24 13.04
C VAL A 102 -19.10 -12.35 14.42
N SER A 103 -19.66 -13.52 14.74
CA SER A 103 -20.30 -13.77 16.04
C SER A 103 -19.30 -13.94 17.20
N ASP A 104 -18.05 -14.32 16.92
CA ASP A 104 -17.01 -14.57 17.92
C ASP A 104 -15.62 -14.53 17.26
N HIS A 105 -14.95 -13.38 17.36
CA HIS A 105 -13.65 -13.16 16.70
C HIS A 105 -12.51 -14.02 17.30
N SER A 106 -12.76 -14.71 18.42
CA SER A 106 -11.79 -15.66 19.00
C SER A 106 -11.79 -17.01 18.27
N LYS A 107 -12.80 -17.28 17.43
CA LYS A 107 -12.93 -18.53 16.68
C LYS A 107 -12.55 -18.32 15.22
N PRO A 108 -11.69 -19.19 14.65
CA PRO A 108 -11.36 -19.13 13.24
C PRO A 108 -12.61 -19.45 12.40
N CYS A 109 -12.79 -18.73 11.30
CA CYS A 109 -13.77 -19.08 10.29
C CYS A 109 -13.15 -20.13 9.36
N VAL A 110 -13.55 -21.39 9.53
CA VAL A 110 -13.09 -22.49 8.68
C VAL A 110 -14.13 -22.72 7.61
N LEU A 111 -13.77 -22.48 6.34
CA LEU A 111 -14.58 -22.91 5.21
C LEU A 111 -14.61 -24.44 5.22
N ALA A 112 -15.77 -25.00 5.51
CA ALA A 112 -15.99 -26.45 5.47
C ALA A 112 -15.94 -26.96 4.02
#